data_AF-A0A0V0Q927-F1
#
_entry.id   AF-A0A0V0Q927-F1
#
_cell.length_a   1.000
_cell.length_b   1.000
_cell.length_c   1.000
_cell.angle_alpha   90.00
_cell.angle_beta   90.00
_cell.angle_gamma   90.00
#
_symmetry.space_group_name_H-M   'P 1'
#
loop_
_entity.id
_entity.type
_entity.pdbx_description
1 polymer ?
#
loop_
_entity_poly.entity_id
_entity_poly.type
_entity_poly.pdbx_seq_one_letter_code
_entity_poly.pdbx_strand_id
1 'polypeptide(L)'
;MSVAAQAIRKYQNKNLLKSHLAALLGFLGGAKVCDLIFYNDAQYEQLREDMEDEYWAKNGEPKVLKPYLVKSSVPGREDITRKSWIYIMYEKDKMITKKEDLD
;
A
#
# COMPACT_ATOMS: atom_id res chain seq x y z
N MET A 1 26.09 -28.58 -34.18
CA MET A 1 25.75 -27.13 -34.29
C MET A 1 27.04 -26.33 -34.41
N SER A 2 27.15 -25.41 -35.38
CA SER A 2 28.40 -24.66 -35.59
C SER A 2 28.66 -23.65 -34.46
N VAL A 3 29.94 -23.38 -34.18
CA VAL A 3 30.39 -22.39 -33.18
C VAL A 3 29.81 -21.00 -33.47
N ALA A 4 29.67 -20.65 -34.74
CA ALA A 4 29.04 -19.40 -35.19
C ALA A 4 27.55 -19.31 -34.80
N ALA A 5 26.79 -20.41 -34.94
CA ALA A 5 25.37 -20.44 -34.56
C ALA A 5 25.16 -20.31 -33.03
N GLN A 6 26.08 -20.85 -32.23
CA GLN A 6 26.05 -20.70 -30.77
C GLN A 6 26.40 -19.26 -30.33
N ALA A 7 27.37 -18.62 -31.00
CA ALA A 7 27.74 -17.23 -30.73
C ALA A 7 26.61 -16.24 -31.06
N ILE A 8 25.93 -16.42 -32.19
CA ILE A 8 24.79 -15.59 -32.62
C ILE A 8 23.61 -15.73 -31.63
N ARG A 9 23.25 -16.97 -31.25
CA ARG A 9 22.21 -17.21 -30.22
C ARG A 9 22.57 -16.57 -28.88
N LYS A 10 23.83 -16.69 -28.43
CA LYS A 10 24.28 -16.09 -27.16
C LYS A 10 24.24 -14.56 -27.20
N TYR A 11 24.52 -13.94 -28.34
CA TYR A 11 24.43 -12.49 -28.54
C TYR A 11 22.97 -12.01 -28.59
N GLN A 12 22.11 -12.70 -29.34
CA GLN A 12 20.67 -12.40 -29.40
C GLN A 12 20.00 -12.52 -28.03
N ASN A 13 20.30 -13.59 -27.26
CA ASN A 13 19.75 -13.77 -25.91
C ASN A 13 20.23 -12.68 -24.93
N LYS A 14 21.47 -12.20 -25.06
CA LYS A 14 21.99 -11.09 -24.24
C LYS A 14 21.27 -9.77 -24.54
N ASN A 15 21.00 -9.48 -25.80
CA ASN A 15 20.28 -8.26 -26.17
C ASN A 15 18.81 -8.33 -25.76
N LEU A 16 18.17 -9.49 -25.91
CA LEU A 16 16.81 -9.73 -25.44
C LEU A 16 16.68 -9.56 -23.92
N LEU A 17 17.64 -10.10 -23.16
CA LEU A 17 17.67 -9.94 -21.70
C LEU A 17 17.85 -8.47 -21.31
N LYS A 18 18.73 -7.74 -21.99
CA LYS A 18 18.92 -6.29 -21.76
C LYS A 18 17.66 -5.49 -22.06
N SER A 19 16.94 -5.79 -23.16
CA SER A 19 15.69 -5.11 -23.48
C SER A 19 14.60 -5.39 -22.45
N HIS A 20 14.49 -6.62 -21.96
CA HIS A 20 13.54 -6.94 -20.90
C HIS A 20 13.88 -6.27 -19.58
N LEU A 21 15.17 -6.22 -19.20
CA LEU A 21 15.61 -5.49 -18.02
C LEU A 21 15.33 -3.98 -18.15
N ALA A 22 15.62 -3.38 -19.30
CA ALA A 22 15.31 -1.97 -19.55
C ALA A 22 13.81 -1.68 -19.49
N ALA A 23 12.99 -2.55 -20.08
CA ALA A 23 11.53 -2.43 -20.03
C ALA A 23 10.98 -2.57 -18.61
N LEU A 24 11.51 -3.52 -17.82
CA LEU A 24 11.11 -3.72 -16.43
C LEU A 24 11.48 -2.50 -15.57
N LEU A 25 12.70 -1.98 -15.72
CA LEU A 25 13.14 -0.78 -15.00
C LEU A 25 12.32 0.44 -15.41
N GLY A 26 12.01 0.59 -16.70
CA GLY A 26 11.13 1.64 -17.20
C GLY A 26 9.71 1.54 -16.64
N PHE A 27 9.16 0.32 -16.53
CA PHE A 27 7.86 0.07 -15.92
C PHE A 27 7.85 0.40 -14.42
N LEU A 28 8.82 -0.10 -13.66
CA LEU A 28 8.92 0.17 -12.22
C LEU A 28 9.14 1.67 -11.94
N GLY A 29 9.99 2.31 -12.73
CA GLY A 29 10.20 3.76 -12.66
C GLY A 29 8.92 4.53 -12.99
N GLY A 30 8.24 4.17 -14.08
CA GLY A 30 6.96 4.77 -14.46
C GLY A 30 5.88 4.60 -13.38
N ALA A 31 5.76 3.40 -12.80
CA ALA A 31 4.82 3.14 -11.71
C ALA A 31 5.11 4.04 -10.49
N LYS A 32 6.39 4.19 -10.10
CA LYS A 32 6.76 5.08 -8.99
C LYS A 32 6.53 6.55 -9.28
N VAL A 33 6.73 6.98 -10.53
CA VAL A 33 6.39 8.36 -10.95
C VAL A 33 4.88 8.58 -10.90
N CYS A 34 4.09 7.61 -11.34
CA CYS A 34 2.63 7.68 -11.20
C CYS A 34 2.21 7.75 -9.73
N ASP A 35 2.78 6.93 -8.84
CA ASP A 35 2.57 7.06 -7.40
C ASP A 35 2.87 8.50 -6.96
N LEU A 36 4.04 9.04 -7.25
CA LEU A 36 4.42 10.39 -6.82
C LEU A 36 3.51 11.51 -7.36
N ILE A 37 2.99 11.37 -8.58
CA ILE A 37 2.15 12.40 -9.22
C ILE A 37 0.70 12.32 -8.75
N PHE A 38 0.16 11.10 -8.63
CA PHE A 38 -1.26 10.88 -8.37
C PHE A 38 -1.57 10.63 -6.90
N TYR A 39 -0.58 10.26 -6.09
CA TYR A 39 -0.77 10.03 -4.67
C TYR A 39 -0.97 11.38 -3.95
N ASN A 40 -2.11 11.49 -3.30
CA ASN A 40 -2.47 12.63 -2.47
C ASN A 40 -2.80 12.12 -1.07
N ASP A 41 -1.93 12.42 -0.10
CA ASP A 41 -2.07 12.00 1.30
C ASP A 41 -3.45 12.36 1.88
N ALA A 42 -3.97 13.55 1.57
CA ALA A 42 -5.25 13.99 2.10
C ALA A 42 -6.41 13.15 1.56
N GLN A 43 -6.39 12.83 0.25
CA GLN A 43 -7.41 11.97 -0.35
C GLN A 43 -7.31 10.53 0.14
N TYR A 44 -6.10 10.04 0.37
CA TYR A 44 -5.88 8.72 0.93
C TYR A 44 -6.44 8.60 2.36
N GLU A 45 -6.17 9.59 3.21
CA GLU A 45 -6.69 9.64 4.57
C GLU A 45 -8.23 9.75 4.62
N GLN A 46 -8.81 10.53 3.70
CA GLN A 46 -10.27 10.59 3.52
C GLN A 46 -10.87 9.26 3.12
N LEU A 47 -10.30 8.61 2.10
CA LEU A 47 -10.76 7.29 1.65
C LEU A 47 -10.66 6.25 2.77
N ARG A 48 -9.59 6.31 3.58
CA ARG A 48 -9.41 5.42 4.72
C ARG A 48 -10.50 5.62 5.77
N GLU A 49 -10.81 6.87 6.10
CA GLU A 49 -11.92 7.21 7.01
C GLU A 49 -13.26 6.71 6.47
N ASP A 50 -13.58 6.97 5.21
CA ASP A 50 -14.84 6.53 4.60
C ASP A 50 -14.99 5.00 4.61
N MET A 51 -13.91 4.27 4.29
CA MET A 51 -13.91 2.80 4.34
C MET A 51 -14.11 2.26 5.74
N GLU A 52 -13.47 2.88 6.75
CA GLU A 52 -13.62 2.48 8.14
C GLU A 52 -15.07 2.69 8.62
N ASP A 53 -15.61 3.88 8.37
CA ASP A 53 -16.97 4.24 8.75
C ASP A 53 -17.99 3.32 8.04
N GLU A 54 -17.80 3.03 6.75
CA GLU A 54 -18.67 2.11 6.00
C GLU A 54 -18.59 0.67 6.55
N TYR A 55 -17.38 0.19 6.86
CA TYR A 55 -17.18 -1.16 7.38
C TYR A 55 -17.88 -1.33 8.73
N TRP A 56 -17.72 -0.39 9.65
CA TRP A 56 -18.33 -0.48 10.97
C TRP A 56 -19.82 -0.15 10.96
N ALA A 57 -20.30 0.69 10.04
CA ALA A 57 -21.73 0.88 9.82
C ALA A 57 -22.42 -0.43 9.39
N LYS A 58 -21.74 -1.26 8.58
CA LYS A 58 -22.26 -2.56 8.12
C LYS A 58 -22.14 -3.68 9.14
N ASN A 59 -21.03 -3.75 9.87
CA ASN A 59 -20.71 -4.88 10.74
C ASN A 59 -20.97 -4.61 12.24
N GLY A 60 -21.25 -3.35 12.61
CA GLY A 60 -21.38 -2.89 13.99
C GLY A 60 -20.03 -2.64 14.66
N GLU A 61 -20.01 -1.74 15.65
CA GLU A 61 -18.79 -1.39 16.39
C GLU A 61 -18.16 -2.63 17.08
N PRO A 62 -16.82 -2.78 17.06
CA PRO A 62 -16.17 -3.91 17.70
C PRO A 62 -16.28 -3.80 19.23
N LYS A 63 -16.63 -4.91 19.88
CA LYS A 63 -16.90 -4.97 21.34
C LYS A 63 -15.64 -5.05 22.20
N VAL A 64 -14.55 -5.58 21.64
CA VAL A 64 -13.30 -5.87 22.37
C VAL A 64 -12.26 -4.78 22.16
N LEU A 65 -12.29 -4.10 21.01
CA LEU A 65 -11.34 -3.04 20.68
C LEU A 65 -11.88 -1.69 21.15
N LYS A 66 -11.08 -0.97 21.94
CA LYS A 66 -11.39 0.40 22.34
C LYS A 66 -11.10 1.36 21.17
N PRO A 67 -12.04 2.25 20.81
CA PRO A 67 -11.78 3.26 19.79
C PRO A 67 -10.80 4.31 20.29
N TYR A 68 -10.03 4.86 19.35
CA TYR A 68 -9.31 6.11 19.51
C TYR A 68 -10.19 7.26 19.03
N LEU A 69 -10.15 8.37 19.75
CA LEU A 69 -10.81 9.61 19.34
C LEU A 69 -9.85 10.38 18.44
N VAL A 70 -10.20 10.50 17.17
CA VAL A 70 -9.38 11.11 16.13
C VAL A 70 -10.17 12.21 15.44
N LYS A 71 -9.48 13.23 14.93
CA LYS A 71 -10.14 14.25 14.09
C LYS A 71 -10.47 13.65 12.73
N SER A 72 -11.58 14.08 12.15
CA SER A 72 -11.95 13.70 10.79
C SER A 72 -10.99 14.30 9.77
N SER A 73 -10.64 13.52 8.74
CA SER A 73 -9.81 13.94 7.61
C SER A 73 -10.64 14.49 6.45
N VAL A 74 -11.97 14.44 6.55
CA VAL A 74 -12.90 14.91 5.52
C VAL A 74 -13.01 16.45 5.54
N PRO A 75 -12.87 17.13 4.39
CA PRO A 75 -12.97 18.59 4.32
C PRO A 75 -14.34 19.06 4.81
N GLY A 76 -14.36 20.06 5.68
CA GLY A 76 -15.60 20.57 6.29
C GLY A 76 -16.11 19.77 7.49
N ARG A 77 -15.42 18.70 7.90
CA ARG A 77 -15.70 17.91 9.12
C ARG A 77 -14.51 17.86 10.08
N GLU A 78 -13.48 18.68 9.89
CA GLU A 78 -12.21 18.66 10.64
C GLU A 78 -12.38 18.89 12.16
N ASP A 79 -13.41 19.62 12.56
CA ASP A 79 -13.74 19.88 13.97
C ASP A 79 -14.48 18.71 14.64
N ILE A 80 -14.95 17.73 13.84
CA ILE A 80 -15.66 16.56 14.35
C ILE A 80 -14.63 15.54 14.84
N THR A 81 -14.81 15.12 16.09
CA THR A 81 -14.05 14.01 16.66
C THR A 81 -14.80 12.72 16.41
N ARG A 82 -14.17 11.76 15.72
CA ARG A 82 -14.73 10.45 15.40
C ARG A 82 -14.06 9.34 16.18
N LYS A 83 -14.77 8.23 16.33
CA LYS A 83 -14.21 6.97 16.83
C LYS A 83 -13.51 6.26 15.67
N SER A 84 -12.22 5.97 15.82
CA SER A 84 -11.47 5.11 14.91
C SER A 84 -10.94 3.90 15.67
N TRP A 85 -11.18 2.73 15.12
CA TRP A 85 -10.65 1.45 15.58
C TRP A 85 -9.45 1.00 14.74
N ILE A 86 -9.25 1.63 13.58
CA ILE A 86 -8.14 1.40 12.65
C ILE A 86 -7.20 2.61 12.70
N TYR A 87 -6.71 2.95 13.89
CA TYR A 87 -5.61 3.91 14.01
C TYR A 87 -4.27 3.17 13.92
N ILE A 88 -3.80 3.01 12.68
CA ILE A 88 -2.44 2.55 12.38
C ILE A 88 -1.61 3.78 12.01
N MET A 89 -1.49 4.76 12.91
CA MET A 89 -0.41 5.74 12.80
C MET A 89 0.76 5.23 13.65
N TYR A 90 1.70 4.53 13.00
CA TYR A 90 3.10 4.43 13.42
C TYR A 90 3.45 3.92 14.85
N GLU A 91 2.50 3.54 15.71
CA GLU A 91 2.78 3.00 17.06
C GLU A 91 2.40 1.52 17.25
N LYS A 92 1.62 0.91 16.34
CA LYS A 92 0.99 -0.41 16.59
C LYS A 92 1.49 -1.61 15.81
N ASP A 93 2.62 -1.53 15.11
CA ASP A 93 3.42 -2.75 14.86
C ASP A 93 3.91 -3.40 16.18
N LYS A 94 3.74 -2.72 17.32
CA LYS A 94 4.01 -3.23 18.67
C LYS A 94 2.79 -3.71 19.46
N MET A 95 1.56 -3.55 18.95
CA MET A 95 0.33 -3.85 19.72
C MET A 95 -0.51 -5.00 19.18
N ILE A 96 -0.12 -5.63 18.08
CA ILE A 96 -0.58 -6.98 17.79
C ILE A 96 0.28 -7.88 18.68
N THR A 97 -0.20 -8.19 19.89
CA THR A 97 0.38 -9.27 20.67
C THR A 97 0.32 -10.50 19.78
N LYS A 98 1.49 -11.05 19.42
CA LYS A 98 1.53 -12.27 18.63
C LYS A 98 0.87 -13.34 19.49
N LYS A 99 0.13 -14.24 18.85
CA LYS A 99 -0.58 -15.33 19.52
C LYS A 99 0.34 -16.21 20.39
N GLU A 100 1.64 -16.14 20.14
CA GLU A 100 2.73 -16.78 20.87
C GLU A 100 2.95 -16.23 22.29
N ASP A 101 2.46 -15.04 22.62
CA ASP A 101 2.62 -14.39 23.93
C ASP A 101 1.40 -14.56 24.87
N LEU A 102 0.44 -15.40 24.48
CA LEU A 102 -0.84 -15.63 25.19
C LEU A 102 -0.97 -17.04 25.80
N ASP A 103 0.09 -17.85 25.77
CA ASP A 103 0.16 -19.19 26.39
C ASP A 103 1.05 -19.19 27.65
#